data_AF-A0A1B6VFK7-F1
#
_entry.id   AF-A0A1B6VFK7-F1
#
_cell.length_a   1.000
_cell.length_b   1.000
_cell.length_c   1.000
_cell.angle_alpha   90.00
_cell.angle_beta   90.00
_cell.angle_gamma   90.00
#
_symmetry.space_group_name_H-M   'P 1'
#
loop_
_entity.id
_entity.type
_entity.pdbx_description
1 polymer ?
#
loop_
_entity_poly.entity_id
_entity_poly.type
_entity_poly.pdbx_seq_one_letter_code
_entity_poly.pdbx_strand_id
1 'polypeptide(L)'
;MPLRKLAGPAPGWVQTSDGFATLVLRLPSTPDAQDGLGVIFYPGIGKSTLLTGIDRFGGVALFRRQAYGQISAQCPELRAVLRDCWKADEKKRRKARQEQKVLRRRWKKAEQERGDNVFSFFDTDSWVM
;
A
#
# COMPACT_ATOMS: atom_id res chain seq x y z
N MET A 1 24.55 -4.61 8.34
CA MET A 1 24.64 -3.90 7.04
C MET A 1 24.25 -2.45 7.27
N PRO A 2 25.10 -1.45 6.93
CA PRO A 2 24.72 -0.05 7.12
C PRO A 2 23.67 0.29 6.07
N LEU A 3 22.54 0.84 6.52
CA LEU A 3 21.51 1.39 5.63
C LEU A 3 22.20 2.44 4.76
N ARG A 4 22.40 2.12 3.47
CA ARG A 4 22.96 3.05 2.49
C ARG A 4 22.23 4.38 2.63
N LYS A 5 22.94 5.51 2.57
CA LYS A 5 22.36 6.86 2.54
C LYS A 5 21.31 6.92 1.41
N LEU A 6 20.06 6.65 1.76
CA LEU A 6 18.91 6.72 0.88
C LEU A 6 18.53 8.20 0.86
N ALA A 7 19.02 8.91 -0.15
CA ALA A 7 18.48 10.22 -0.48
C ALA A 7 16.98 10.02 -0.74
N GLY A 8 16.14 10.38 0.24
CA GLY A 8 14.71 10.24 0.10
C GLY A 8 14.14 11.28 -0.85
N PRO A 9 12.83 11.18 -1.12
CA PRO A 9 12.12 12.05 -2.05
C PRO A 9 12.13 13.53 -1.66
N ALA A 10 12.39 13.82 -0.38
CA ALA A 10 12.47 15.14 0.19
C ALA A 10 13.50 15.13 1.36
N PRO A 11 14.01 16.30 1.78
CA PRO A 11 14.93 16.39 2.91
C PRO A 11 14.35 15.73 4.17
N GLY A 12 15.14 14.91 4.85
CA GLY A 12 14.70 14.19 6.07
C GLY A 12 13.83 12.95 5.83
N TRP A 13 13.46 12.67 4.58
CA TRP A 13 12.82 11.41 4.21
C TRP A 13 13.84 10.36 3.78
N VAL A 14 13.48 9.10 4.01
CA VAL A 14 14.20 7.89 3.63
C VAL A 14 13.24 7.04 2.81
N GLN A 15 13.66 6.57 1.65
CA GLN A 15 12.82 5.72 0.79
C GLN A 15 13.46 4.36 0.60
N THR A 16 12.68 3.30 0.76
CA THR A 16 13.07 1.92 0.42
C THR A 16 11.96 1.28 -0.41
N SER A 17 12.31 0.44 -1.38
CA SER A 17 11.33 -0.36 -2.12
C SER A 17 11.87 -1.77 -2.31
N ASP A 18 10.98 -2.75 -2.17
CA ASP A 18 11.22 -4.17 -2.43
C ASP A 18 10.64 -4.61 -3.79
N GLY A 19 10.14 -3.66 -4.59
CA GLY A 19 9.47 -3.92 -5.87
C GLY A 19 7.99 -4.33 -5.76
N PHE A 20 7.51 -4.64 -4.56
CA PHE A 20 6.09 -4.89 -4.26
C PHE A 20 5.44 -3.68 -3.60
N ALA A 21 6.13 -3.09 -2.64
CA ALA A 21 5.77 -1.90 -1.90
C ALA A 21 6.90 -0.86 -1.92
N THR A 22 6.52 0.39 -1.74
CA THR A 22 7.45 1.50 -1.50
C THR A 22 7.19 2.04 -0.11
N LEU A 23 8.19 1.94 0.76
CA LEU A 23 8.20 2.57 2.08
C LEU A 23 8.90 3.92 1.99
N VAL A 24 8.26 4.95 2.51
CA VAL A 24 8.85 6.26 2.71
C VAL A 24 8.73 6.63 4.18
N LEU A 25 9.84 6.96 4.83
CA LEU A 25 9.92 7.19 6.27
C LEU A 25 10.53 8.57 6.53
N ARG A 26 9.88 9.36 7.39
CA ARG A 26 10.44 10.56 8.00
C ARG A 26 10.80 10.22 9.43
N LEU A 27 12.08 10.34 9.76
CA LEU A 27 12.55 10.14 11.12
C LEU A 27 11.95 11.20 12.06
N PRO A 28 11.78 10.89 13.35
CA PRO A 28 11.33 11.87 14.34
C PRO A 28 12.32 13.04 14.42
N SER A 29 11.81 14.23 14.73
CA SER A 29 12.60 15.47 14.75
C SER A 29 13.65 15.46 15.86
N THR A 30 13.34 14.80 16.98
CA THR A 30 14.27 14.55 18.09
C THR A 30 14.16 13.09 18.54
N PRO A 31 15.16 12.54 19.26
CA PRO A 31 15.16 11.13 19.67
C PRO A 31 13.97 10.74 20.55
N ASP A 32 13.45 11.70 21.33
CA ASP A 32 12.35 11.49 22.27
C ASP A 32 10.99 11.92 21.69
N ALA A 33 10.96 12.49 20.48
CA ALA A 33 9.72 12.86 19.82
C ALA A 33 9.03 11.64 19.17
N GLN A 34 7.70 11.65 19.23
CA GLN A 34 6.83 10.73 18.51
C GLN A 34 6.13 11.47 17.37
N ASP A 35 6.90 12.16 16.53
CA ASP A 35 6.43 12.94 15.39
C ASP A 35 6.93 12.39 14.05
N GLY A 36 7.56 11.22 14.06
CA GLY A 36 7.94 10.51 12.86
C GLY A 36 6.73 10.06 12.04
N LEU A 37 6.92 9.99 10.73
CA LEU A 37 5.87 9.65 9.76
C LEU A 37 6.36 8.55 8.82
N GLY A 38 5.46 7.70 8.39
CA GLY A 38 5.76 6.66 7.42
C GLY A 38 4.62 6.48 6.43
N VAL A 39 4.94 6.22 5.19
CA VAL A 39 3.98 5.87 4.15
C VAL A 39 4.42 4.58 3.51
N ILE A 40 3.60 3.55 3.61
CA ILE A 40 3.75 2.32 2.82
C ILE A 40 2.79 2.41 1.64
N PHE A 41 3.33 2.42 0.44
CA PHE A 41 2.56 2.48 -0.79
C PHE A 41 2.61 1.15 -1.52
N TYR A 42 1.44 0.63 -1.90
CA TYR A 42 1.29 -0.63 -2.63
C TYR A 42 0.82 -0.31 -4.05
N PRO A 43 1.75 -0.01 -4.98
CA PRO A 43 1.42 0.45 -6.32
C PRO A 43 0.61 -0.56 -7.13
N GLY A 44 0.82 -1.86 -6.94
CA GLY A 44 0.09 -2.94 -7.62
C GLY A 44 -1.39 -3.08 -7.25
N ILE A 45 -1.82 -2.52 -6.13
CA ILE A 45 -3.23 -2.54 -5.67
C ILE A 45 -3.79 -1.12 -5.49
N GLY A 46 -2.93 -0.10 -5.61
CA GLY A 46 -3.30 1.30 -5.48
C GLY A 46 -3.72 1.71 -4.06
N LYS A 47 -3.27 0.95 -3.06
CA LYS A 47 -3.56 1.19 -1.64
C LYS A 47 -2.33 1.75 -0.95
N SER A 48 -2.56 2.42 0.18
CA SER A 48 -1.50 3.01 0.95
C SER A 48 -1.80 2.98 2.44
N THR A 49 -0.77 2.96 3.26
CA THR A 49 -0.88 2.98 4.72
C THR A 49 -0.04 4.13 5.23
N LEU A 50 -0.68 5.04 5.97
CA LEU A 50 -0.01 6.07 6.72
C LEU A 50 0.30 5.55 8.12
N LEU A 51 1.54 5.70 8.54
CA LEU A 51 2.06 5.44 9.86
C LEU A 51 2.36 6.80 10.49
N THR A 52 1.81 7.05 11.68
CA THR A 52 2.01 8.31 12.41
C THR A 52 2.49 8.02 13.82
N GLY A 53 3.30 8.94 14.34
CA GLY A 53 3.88 8.81 15.68
C GLY A 53 4.95 7.75 15.72
N ILE A 54 5.85 7.78 14.74
CA ILE A 54 7.01 6.89 14.69
C ILE A 54 8.08 7.41 15.65
N ASP A 55 8.51 6.57 16.58
CA ASP A 55 9.61 6.87 17.49
C ASP A 55 10.98 6.48 16.90
N ARG A 56 12.07 6.77 17.62
CA ARG A 56 13.43 6.43 17.19
C ARG A 56 13.71 4.93 17.07
N PHE A 57 12.89 4.09 17.70
CA PHE A 57 13.02 2.63 17.68
C PHE A 57 12.15 1.98 16.59
N GLY A 58 11.32 2.77 15.90
CA GLY A 58 10.37 2.28 14.90
C GLY A 58 9.02 1.86 15.49
N GLY A 59 8.76 2.17 16.77
CA GLY A 59 7.44 2.06 17.38
C GLY A 59 6.47 3.01 16.70
N VAL A 60 5.27 2.53 16.36
CA VAL A 60 4.25 3.28 15.63
C VAL A 60 3.04 3.47 16.53
N ALA A 61 2.66 4.73 16.78
CA ALA A 61 1.47 5.03 17.59
C ALA A 61 0.16 4.69 16.86
N LEU A 62 0.08 4.96 15.55
CA LEU A 62 -1.14 4.74 14.77
C LEU A 62 -0.82 4.39 13.32
N PHE A 63 -1.58 3.42 12.77
CA PHE A 63 -1.57 3.12 11.35
C PHE A 63 -2.98 3.28 10.77
N ARG A 64 -3.08 3.92 9.60
CA ARG A 64 -4.33 4.09 8.86
C ARG A 64 -4.17 3.70 7.42
N ARG A 65 -4.99 2.77 6.96
CA ARG A 65 -5.12 2.43 5.54
C ARG A 65 -5.92 3.54 4.85
N GLN A 66 -5.35 4.10 3.79
CA GLN A 66 -5.92 5.21 3.05
C GLN A 66 -5.74 4.99 1.55
N ALA A 67 -6.60 5.65 0.76
CA ALA A 67 -6.43 5.70 -0.68
C ALA A 67 -5.26 6.61 -1.05
N TYR A 68 -4.61 6.33 -2.18
CA TYR A 68 -3.53 7.14 -2.74
C TYR A 68 -3.85 8.65 -2.75
N GLY A 69 -5.08 9.02 -3.16
CA GLY A 69 -5.49 10.42 -3.23
C GLY A 69 -5.42 11.14 -1.87
N GLN A 70 -5.82 10.46 -0.79
CA GLN A 70 -5.84 11.04 0.56
C GLN A 70 -4.42 11.26 1.09
N ILE A 71 -3.52 10.28 0.92
CA ILE A 71 -2.11 10.44 1.33
C ILE A 71 -1.42 11.53 0.52
N SER A 72 -1.70 11.60 -0.79
CA SER A 72 -1.13 12.65 -1.63
C SER A 72 -1.59 14.05 -1.26
N ALA A 73 -2.70 14.20 -0.53
CA ALA A 73 -3.17 15.48 0.02
C ALA A 73 -2.56 15.78 1.39
N GLN A 74 -2.39 14.77 2.25
CA GLN A 74 -1.77 14.91 3.58
C GLN A 74 -0.25 15.14 3.51
N CYS A 75 0.43 14.52 2.55
CA CYS A 75 1.88 14.62 2.37
C CYS A 75 2.19 15.09 0.94
N PRO A 76 2.08 16.40 0.64
CA PRO A 76 2.30 16.93 -0.71
C PRO A 76 3.75 16.71 -1.18
N GLU A 77 4.71 16.67 -0.27
CA GLU A 77 6.13 16.36 -0.51
C GLU A 77 6.33 15.01 -1.20
N LEU A 78 5.49 14.03 -0.88
CA LEU A 78 5.58 12.67 -1.42
C LEU A 78 4.80 12.48 -2.72
N ARG A 79 4.02 13.48 -3.13
CA ARG A 79 3.08 13.37 -4.25
C ARG A 79 3.77 13.00 -5.57
N ALA A 80 4.98 13.52 -5.81
CA ALA A 80 5.76 13.20 -7.01
C ALA A 80 6.16 11.72 -7.02
N VAL A 81 6.78 11.22 -5.95
CA VAL A 81 7.24 9.83 -5.87
C VAL A 81 6.10 8.83 -5.84
N LEU A 82 5.03 9.11 -5.09
CA LEU A 82 3.85 8.24 -5.11
C LEU A 82 3.22 8.18 -6.50
N ARG A 83 3.23 9.28 -7.26
CA ARG A 83 2.76 9.32 -8.65
C ARG A 83 3.65 8.49 -9.57
N ASP A 84 4.96 8.57 -9.42
CA ASP A 84 5.89 7.80 -10.27
C ASP A 84 5.80 6.30 -9.99
N CYS A 85 5.75 5.90 -8.70
CA CYS A 85 5.45 4.52 -8.32
C CYS A 85 4.06 4.08 -8.84
N TRP A 86 3.06 4.96 -8.79
CA TRP A 86 1.74 4.66 -9.32
C TRP A 86 1.81 4.40 -10.83
N LYS A 87 2.54 5.20 -11.60
CA LYS A 87 2.69 5.03 -13.06
C LYS A 87 3.47 3.77 -13.42
N ALA A 88 4.54 3.46 -12.69
CA ALA A 88 5.40 2.30 -12.96
C ALA A 88 4.62 0.97 -13.01
N ASP A 89 3.66 0.78 -12.11
CA ASP A 89 2.85 -0.45 -12.04
C ASP A 89 1.48 -0.33 -12.71
N GLU A 90 1.24 0.68 -13.54
CA GLU A 90 -0.05 0.85 -14.23
C GLU A 90 -0.41 -0.38 -15.08
N LYS A 91 0.56 -0.93 -15.82
CA LYS A 91 0.37 -2.13 -16.64
C LYS A 91 0.01 -3.35 -15.78
N LYS A 92 0.74 -3.57 -14.67
CA LYS A 92 0.46 -4.67 -13.74
C LYS A 92 -0.94 -4.55 -13.14
N ARG A 93 -1.32 -3.35 -12.71
CA ARG A 93 -2.68 -3.07 -12.21
C ARG A 93 -3.77 -3.34 -13.23
N ARG A 94 -3.59 -2.94 -14.49
CA ARG A 94 -4.58 -3.19 -15.55
C ARG A 94 -4.78 -4.69 -15.76
N LYS A 95 -3.69 -5.46 -15.81
CA LYS A 95 -3.73 -6.93 -15.93
C LYS A 95 -4.45 -7.57 -14.74
N ALA A 96 -4.07 -7.21 -13.51
CA ALA A 96 -4.72 -7.73 -12.30
C ALA A 96 -6.23 -7.42 -12.26
N ARG A 97 -6.66 -6.22 -12.70
CA ARG A 97 -8.09 -5.88 -12.82
C ARG A 97 -8.82 -6.71 -13.87
N GLN A 98 -8.17 -7.00 -15.00
CA GLN A 98 -8.74 -7.87 -16.03
C GLN A 98 -8.89 -9.30 -15.51
N GLU A 99 -7.86 -9.83 -14.85
CA GLU A 99 -7.88 -11.16 -14.23
C GLU A 99 -8.98 -11.25 -13.16
N GLN A 100 -9.09 -10.26 -12.27
CA GLN A 100 -10.18 -10.19 -11.29
C GLN A 100 -11.57 -10.15 -11.95
N LYS A 101 -11.74 -9.42 -13.05
CA LYS A 101 -13.02 -9.42 -13.80
C LYS A 101 -13.35 -10.80 -14.36
N VAL A 102 -12.36 -11.50 -14.91
CA VAL A 102 -12.53 -12.86 -15.44
C VAL A 102 -12.86 -13.83 -14.30
N LEU A 103 -12.13 -13.75 -13.18
CA LEU A 103 -12.38 -14.58 -12.00
C LEU A 103 -13.79 -14.34 -11.45
N ARG A 104 -14.23 -13.09 -11.30
CA ARG A 104 -15.59 -12.77 -10.87
C ARG A 104 -16.66 -13.33 -11.80
N ARG A 105 -16.43 -13.31 -13.12
CA ARG A 105 -17.36 -13.91 -14.09
C ARG A 105 -17.40 -15.44 -13.97
N ARG A 106 -16.24 -16.07 -13.78
CA ARG A 106 -16.16 -17.52 -13.55
C ARG A 106 -16.85 -17.92 -12.25
N TRP A 107 -16.62 -17.16 -11.18
CA TRP A 107 -17.30 -17.37 -9.90
C TRP A 107 -18.81 -17.23 -10.03
N LYS A 108 -19.32 -16.18 -10.69
CA LYS A 108 -20.76 -16.02 -10.93
C LYS A 108 -21.35 -17.16 -11.75
N LYS A 109 -20.64 -17.65 -12.78
CA LYS A 109 -21.08 -18.82 -13.55
C LYS A 109 -21.09 -20.08 -12.69
N ALA A 110 -20.02 -20.33 -11.93
CA ALA A 110 -19.92 -21.46 -11.02
C ALA A 110 -20.95 -21.41 -9.88
N GLU A 111 -21.31 -20.21 -9.42
CA GLU A 111 -22.36 -19.97 -8.42
C GLU A 111 -23.76 -20.18 -9.02
N GLN A 112 -23.97 -19.82 -10.29
CA GLN A 112 -25.21 -20.11 -11.00
C GLN A 112 -25.37 -21.61 -11.31
N GLU A 113 -24.27 -22.29 -11.67
CA GLU A 113 -24.20 -23.75 -11.85
C GLU A 113 -24.28 -24.51 -10.50
N ARG A 114 -23.78 -23.92 -9.40
CA ARG A 114 -24.02 -24.40 -8.02
C ARG A 114 -25.40 -24.02 -7.49
N GLY A 115 -26.06 -22.99 -8.01
CA GLY A 115 -27.43 -22.64 -7.65
C GLY A 115 -28.43 -23.75 -8.01
N ASP A 116 -28.07 -24.57 -8.99
CA ASP A 116 -28.77 -25.83 -9.33
C ASP A 116 -28.40 -27.00 -8.39
N ASN A 117 -27.46 -26.81 -7.45
CA ASN A 117 -27.09 -27.80 -6.43
C ASN A 117 -26.83 -27.11 -5.08
N VAL A 118 -27.92 -26.93 -4.33
CA VAL A 118 -28.01 -26.43 -2.95
C VAL A 118 -26.86 -26.95 -2.08
N PHE A 119 -25.84 -26.13 -1.79
CA PHE A 119 -25.08 -26.09 -0.52
C PHE A 119 -24.11 -24.89 -0.48
N SER A 120 -24.20 -24.11 0.60
CA SER A 120 -23.38 -22.93 0.92
C SER A 120 -21.96 -23.32 1.35
N PHE A 121 -20.94 -22.55 0.97
CA PHE A 121 -19.63 -22.65 1.62
C PHE A 121 -18.88 -21.31 1.65
N PHE A 122 -18.87 -20.73 2.85
CA PHE A 122 -17.98 -19.74 3.46
C PHE A 122 -17.29 -18.68 2.58
N ASP A 123 -17.78 -17.46 2.77
CA ASP A 123 -17.03 -16.21 2.66
C ASP A 123 -15.74 -16.34 3.49
N THR A 124 -14.62 -16.60 2.82
CA THR A 124 -13.29 -16.56 3.45
C THR A 124 -12.55 -15.38 2.85
N ASP A 125 -12.17 -14.46 3.72
CA ASP A 125 -11.49 -13.19 3.47
C ASP A 125 -10.63 -13.14 2.20
N SER A 126 -11.05 -12.27 1.27
CA SER A 126 -10.37 -11.95 0.01
C SER A 126 -9.04 -11.17 0.16
N TRP A 127 -8.32 -11.38 1.27
CA TRP A 127 -7.17 -10.55 1.70
C TRP A 127 -5.83 -11.28 1.78
N VAL A 128 -5.71 -12.52 1.28
CA VAL A 128 -4.40 -13.20 1.16
C VAL A 128 -4.08 -13.43 -0.31
N MET A 129 -3.33 -12.50 -0.91
CA MET A 129 -2.34 -12.71 -1.98
C MET A 129 -1.39 -11.51 -2.02
#